data_AF-A0A8S9GIR7-F1
#
_entry.id   AF-A0A8S9GIR7-F1
#
_cell.length_a   1.000
_cell.length_b   1.000
_cell.length_c   1.000
_cell.angle_alpha   90.00
_cell.angle_beta   90.00
_cell.angle_gamma   90.00
#
_symmetry.space_group_name_H-M   'P 1'
#
loop_
_entity.id
_entity.type
_entity.pdbx_description
1 polymer ?
#
loop_
_entity_poly.entity_id
_entity_poly.type
_entity_poly.pdbx_seq_one_letter_code
_entity_poly.pdbx_strand_id
1 'polypeptide(L)' 'MENLPNYKFGGLAWLFLGVANTDSLLYDDEFSKYLKDHPDNFKFDKALSREEKNKKGGKMYVQDKIEEYSQRTNHVMT' A
#
# COMPACT_ATOMS: atom_id res chain seq x y z
N MET A 1 -15.02 11.08 8.58
CA MET A 1 -13.75 11.40 9.27
C MET A 1 -14.02 12.56 10.21
N GLU A 2 -13.60 12.45 11.47
CA GLU A 2 -13.70 13.56 12.41
C GLU A 2 -12.86 14.75 11.91
N ASN A 3 -13.46 15.93 11.89
CA ASN A 3 -12.79 17.15 11.49
C ASN A 3 -12.12 17.77 12.71
N LEU A 4 -10.84 17.48 12.91
CA LEU A 4 -10.04 18.08 13.97
C LEU A 4 -9.53 19.45 13.50
N PRO A 5 -10.07 20.57 14.01
CA PRO A 5 -9.82 21.90 13.44
C PRO A 5 -8.35 22.34 13.48
N ASN A 6 -7.54 21.73 14.35
CA ASN A 6 -6.14 22.08 14.56
C ASN A 6 -5.13 21.04 14.06
N TYR A 7 -5.58 19.94 13.44
CA TYR A 7 -4.68 18.91 12.94
C TYR A 7 -4.87 18.67 11.44
N LYS A 8 -3.80 18.94 10.68
CA LYS A 8 -3.68 18.53 9.28
C LYS A 8 -2.47 17.60 9.17
N PHE A 9 -2.69 16.40 8.64
CA PHE A 9 -1.60 15.50 8.34
C PHE A 9 -0.77 16.09 7.19
N GLY A 10 0.48 16.43 7.45
CA GLY A 10 1.41 16.99 6.45
C GLY A 10 2.46 16.00 5.95
N GLY A 11 2.40 14.74 6.38
CA GLY A 11 3.37 13.70 6.04
C GLY A 11 2.96 12.87 4.82
N LEU A 12 3.70 11.78 4.62
CA LEU A 12 3.35 10.69 3.72
C LEU A 12 2.92 9.49 4.56
N ALA A 13 1.70 9.02 4.36
CA ALA A 13 1.20 7.76 4.90
C ALA A 13 1.26 6.69 3.80
N TRP A 14 1.85 5.54 4.10
CA TRP A 14 1.95 4.43 3.17
C TRP A 14 1.37 3.16 3.80
N LEU A 15 0.24 2.71 3.27
CA LEU A 15 -0.43 1.50 3.71
C LEU A 15 -0.04 0.30 2.84
N PHE A 16 0.43 -0.77 3.48
CA PHE A 16 0.60 -2.09 2.87
C PHE A 16 -0.43 -3.05 3.46
N LEU A 17 -1.31 -3.62 2.62
CA LEU A 17 -2.36 -4.53 3.05
C LEU A 17 -2.19 -5.90 2.41
N GLY A 18 -1.88 -6.91 3.24
CA GLY A 18 -1.76 -8.30 2.82
C GLY A 18 -3.01 -9.11 3.13
N VAL A 19 -3.58 -9.74 2.10
CA VAL A 19 -4.77 -10.61 2.24
C VAL A 19 -4.64 -11.87 1.37
N ALA A 20 -5.60 -12.79 1.52
CA ALA A 20 -5.61 -14.01 0.71
C ALA A 20 -5.99 -13.73 -0.75
N ASN A 21 -7.15 -13.12 -0.95
CA ASN A 21 -7.75 -12.82 -2.25
C ASN A 21 -8.28 -11.38 -2.24
N THR A 22 -8.66 -10.88 -3.41
CA THR A 22 -9.26 -9.54 -3.58
C THR A 22 -10.53 -9.35 -2.76
N ASP A 23 -11.37 -10.38 -2.64
CA ASP A 23 -12.62 -10.34 -1.86
C ASP A 23 -12.42 -10.15 -0.34
N SER A 24 -11.18 -10.34 0.12
CA SER A 24 -10.79 -10.24 1.52
C SER A 24 -10.23 -8.85 1.86
N LEU A 25 -10.18 -7.93 0.88
CA LEU A 25 -9.71 -6.56 1.09
C LEU A 25 -10.73 -5.78 1.92
N LEU A 26 -10.33 -5.43 3.13
CA LEU A 26 -11.12 -4.56 4.00
C LEU A 26 -11.01 -3.12 3.52
N TYR A 27 -12.16 -2.46 3.33
CA TYR A 27 -12.26 -1.02 3.04
C TYR A 27 -11.54 -0.59 1.74
N ASP A 28 -11.50 -1.46 0.72
CA ASP A 28 -10.75 -1.20 -0.51
C ASP A 28 -11.18 0.09 -1.23
N ASP A 29 -12.49 0.32 -1.32
CA ASP A 29 -13.05 1.49 -1.98
C ASP A 29 -12.66 2.79 -1.27
N GLU A 30 -12.58 2.77 0.06
CA GLU A 30 -12.25 3.91 0.89
C GLU A 30 -10.76 4.26 0.78
N PHE A 31 -9.87 3.27 0.87
CA PHE A 31 -8.43 3.51 0.69
C PHE A 31 -8.10 3.90 -0.76
N SER A 32 -8.77 3.31 -1.74
CA SER A 32 -8.64 3.70 -3.15
C SER A 32 -9.12 5.12 -3.39
N LYS A 33 -10.14 5.58 -2.65
CA LYS A 33 -10.56 6.98 -2.66
C LYS A 33 -9.50 7.90 -2.05
N TYR A 34 -8.91 7.56 -0.91
CA TYR A 34 -7.83 8.38 -0.32
C TYR A 34 -6.60 8.50 -1.22
N LEU A 35 -6.27 7.45 -1.97
CA LEU A 35 -5.19 7.49 -2.96
C LEU A 35 -5.46 8.51 -4.07
N LYS A 36 -6.74 8.66 -4.49
CA LYS A 36 -7.16 9.65 -5.48
C LYS A 36 -7.23 11.07 -4.91
N ASP A 37 -7.75 11.20 -3.69
CA ASP A 37 -7.97 12.49 -3.04
C ASP A 37 -6.65 13.10 -2.51
N HIS A 38 -5.66 12.26 -2.18
CA HIS A 38 -4.40 12.65 -1.55
C HIS A 38 -3.17 11.94 -2.14
N PRO A 39 -2.91 12.03 -3.46
CA PRO A 39 -1.86 11.25 -4.13
C PRO A 39 -0.43 11.54 -3.64
N ASP A 40 -0.18 12.75 -3.11
CA ASP A 40 1.12 13.15 -2.59
C ASP A 40 1.33 12.76 -1.10
N ASN A 41 0.25 12.52 -0.38
CA ASN A 41 0.26 12.25 1.07
C ASN A 41 -0.15 10.82 1.43
N PHE A 42 -0.70 10.05 0.49
CA PHE A 42 -1.16 8.69 0.72
C PHE A 42 -0.72 7.74 -0.40
N LYS A 43 -0.18 6.59 -0.01
CA LYS A 43 0.13 5.46 -0.89
C LYS A 43 -0.54 4.21 -0.35
N PHE A 44 -1.01 3.36 -1.25
CA PHE A 44 -1.72 2.13 -0.90
C PHE A 44 -1.30 0.98 -1.79
N ASP A 45 -0.75 -0.07 -1.17
CA ASP A 45 -0.25 -1.26 -1.84
C ASP A 45 -0.89 -2.53 -1.28
N LYS A 46 -1.30 -3.41 -2.18
CA LYS A 46 -2.00 -4.67 -1.87
C LYS A 46 -1.08 -5.85 -2.15
N ALA A 47 -1.07 -6.83 -1.26
CA ALA A 47 -0.38 -8.11 -1.44
C ALA A 47 -1.39 -9.26 -1.36
N LEU A 48 -1.66 -9.91 -2.49
CA LEU A 48 -2.71 -10.93 -2.61
C LEU A 48 -2.08 -12.33 -2.67
N SER A 49 -1.99 -13.02 -1.54
CA SER A 49 -1.18 -14.25 -1.44
C SER A 49 -1.66 -15.44 -2.28
N ARG A 50 -2.92 -15.47 -2.72
CA ARG A 50 -3.46 -16.52 -3.59
C ARG A 50 -3.56 -16.11 -5.07
N GLU A 51 -3.46 -14.81 -5.38
CA GLU A 51 -3.65 -14.26 -6.72
C GLU A 51 -2.34 -13.76 -7.34
N GLU A 52 -1.41 -13.29 -6.51
CA GLU A 52 -0.12 -12.76 -6.94
C GLU A 52 1.04 -13.70 -6.59
N LYS A 53 2.11 -13.60 -7.39
CA LYS A 53 3.37 -14.30 -7.18
C LYS A 53 4.49 -13.32 -6.87
N ASN A 54 5.30 -13.63 -5.85
CA ASN A 54 6.52 -12.87 -5.59
C ASN A 54 7.60 -13.17 -6.64
N LYS A 55 8.72 -12.45 -6.60
CA LYS A 55 9.88 -12.65 -7.51
C LYS A 55 10.46 -14.07 -7.52
N LYS A 56 10.20 -14.86 -6.48
CA LYS A 56 10.65 -16.25 -6.34
C LYS A 56 9.61 -17.27 -6.83
N GLY A 57 8.48 -16.82 -7.39
CA GLY A 57 7.38 -17.67 -7.84
C GLY A 57 6.49 -18.22 -6.70
N GLY A 58 6.75 -17.80 -5.46
CA GLY A 58 5.96 -18.13 -4.27
C GLY A 58 4.75 -17.21 -4.11
N LYS A 59 3.98 -17.41 -3.02
CA LYS A 59 2.86 -16.53 -2.67
C LYS A 59 3.36 -15.12 -2.35
N MET A 60 2.62 -14.10 -2.79
CA MET A 60 2.90 -12.70 -2.44
C MET A 60 2.44 -12.39 -1.01
N TYR A 61 3.35 -11.92 -0.16
CA TYR A 61 3.03 -11.38 1.15
C TYR A 61 3.50 -9.92 1.28
N VAL A 62 3.12 -9.28 2.39
CA VAL A 62 3.46 -7.87 2.66
C VAL A 62 4.97 -7.62 2.59
N GLN A 63 5.78 -8.52 3.17
CA GLN A 63 7.24 -8.40 3.14
C GLN A 63 7.82 -8.44 1.73
N ASP A 64 7.22 -9.22 0.82
CA ASP A 64 7.67 -9.30 -0.58
C ASP A 64 7.41 -7.96 -1.29
N LYS A 65 6.23 -7.36 -1.05
CA LYS A 65 5.88 -6.05 -1.63
C LYS A 65 6.79 -4.94 -1.09
N ILE A 66 7.09 -4.94 0.21
CA ILE A 66 8.04 -4.00 0.82
C ILE A 66 9.44 -4.18 0.20
N GLU A 67 9.89 -5.42 -0.02
CA GLU A 67 11.18 -5.71 -0.66
C GLU A 67 11.23 -5.16 -2.11
N GLU A 68 10.15 -5.30 -2.89
CA GLU A 68 10.06 -4.75 -4.24
C GLU A 68 10.27 -3.23 -4.26
N TYR A 69 9.67 -2.52 -3.31
CA TYR A 69 9.85 -1.08 -3.19
C TYR A 69 11.23 -0.70 -2.65
N SER A 70 11.77 -1.42 -1.67
CA SER A 70 13.11 -1.17 -1.16
C SER A 70 14.17 -1.26 -2.26
N GLN A 71 14.03 -2.22 -3.18
CA GLN A 71 14.91 -2.35 -4.34
C GLN A 71 14.74 -1.16 -5.29
N ARG A 72 13.50 -0.71 -5.53
CA ARG A 72 13.21 0.44 -6.41
C ARG A 72 13.75 1.76 -5.84
N THR A 73 13.57 2.04 -4.56
CA THR A 73 14.09 3.28 -3.95
C THR A 73 15.60 3.32 -3.88
N ASN A 74 16.27 2.18 -3.67
CA ASN A 74 17.74 2.13 -3.72
C ASN A 74 18.29 2.37 -5.13
N HIS A 75 17.57 1.96 -6.17
CA HIS A 75 18.01 2.14 -7.57
C HIS A 75 17.87 3.59 -8.08
N VAL A 76 16.99 4.40 -7.49
CA VAL A 76 16.81 5.82 -7.86
C VAL A 76 17.84 6.73 -7.18
N MET A 77 18.57 6.21 -6.18
CA MET A 77 19.54 6.97 -5.39
C MET A 77 21.02 6.65 -5.73
N THR A 78 21.27 5.89 -6.81
CA THR A 78 22.61 5.59 -7.36
C THR A 78 22.78 6.14 -8.76
#